data_AF-A0A8T0MGZ9-F1
#
_entry.id   AF-A0A8T0MGZ9-F1
#
_cell.length_a   1.000
_cell.length_b   1.000
_cell.length_c   1.000
_cell.angle_alpha   90.00
_cell.angle_beta   90.00
_cell.angle_gamma   90.00
#
_symmetry.space_group_name_H-M   'P 1'
#
loop_
_entity.id
_entity.type
_entity.pdbx_description
1 polymer ?
#
loop_
_entity_poly.entity_id
_entity_poly.type
_entity_poly.pdbx_seq_one_letter_code
_entity_poly.pdbx_strand_id
1 'polypeptide(L)'
;MEALPSSPRHPPKYGSAVVQNALEQLASIDLIELCKEARIEHCRATRDLSSCGRYVHHVLNSCGHASLCAECSQRCDVCPICRSPIPDNGNRVWLRLYYKCIEAGLISKQHDERFQEKEDHGNPVNTDVQRLHSLFDVALQNNLTPLICHYRSGLEMMQSKLSQLQKFAAQLAGINSVLEVMIASFTEAVSAHVNDLHQLIENTLKAKQHLEAMIWCIRHRFIQDICSRYTDYESWSSDVIQRKASAEARKWPEFFDKQSGDNEANQGTLFIEQALQNLGIEQSYRNEEEAAISCLQNEQSSSMFCSTITADHSSLNRYPFKNLCEAVDILFLHGASDMVIAKQAILLYYIFDRHWTRPDSEWRYLLDDFAATFGITIRTLLECLVFCLLDDHSSEALEEACSLLPKISSKETHPKIAQVLLERHRPDMALVVLKSGRDSFSATENIEKDGISSLSEAVTAVRVRIEYGHLTEAFMYHRSYCSRVKEQRAADMIHSEDTLRSSWVYHIEVMTTEFCTVCIERNFVDKMIDLPWDSEEEKHLHKSLFDSACEMPTKPFGSLLVVYYLRRYRYLEAYEVDHNLQRFEQKKLESSTEEIASKIRTIAQWRENLVVSTFLLYFLLGSRMH
;
A
#
# COMPACT_ATOMS: atom_id res chain seq x y z
N MET A 1 34.93 46.00 1.07
CA MET A 1 33.90 46.02 2.12
C MET A 1 34.00 44.72 2.86
N GLU A 2 34.39 44.81 4.13
CA GLU A 2 34.71 43.70 5.01
C GLU A 2 33.48 42.82 5.28
N ALA A 3 33.69 41.51 5.25
CA ALA A 3 32.75 40.54 5.78
C ALA A 3 32.70 40.70 7.31
N LEU A 4 31.54 41.09 7.84
CA LEU A 4 31.27 41.05 9.27
C LEU A 4 31.22 39.58 9.73
N PRO A 5 31.92 39.21 10.82
CA PRO A 5 31.91 37.85 11.32
C PRO A 5 30.57 37.53 11.99
N SER A 6 29.89 36.48 11.52
CA SER A 6 28.78 35.86 12.24
C SER A 6 29.28 35.42 13.63
N SER A 7 28.70 35.99 14.69
CA SER A 7 29.03 35.57 16.06
C SER A 7 28.77 34.06 16.24
N PRO A 8 29.59 33.34 17.02
CA PRO A 8 29.43 31.91 17.21
C PRO A 8 28.07 31.62 17.87
N ARG A 9 27.28 30.71 17.28
CA ARG A 9 26.08 30.14 17.91
C ARG A 9 26.54 29.42 19.18
N HIS A 10 26.34 30.02 20.35
CA HIS A 10 26.49 29.29 21.59
C HIS A 10 25.28 28.35 21.74
N PRO A 11 25.49 27.02 21.81
CA PRO A 11 24.39 26.11 22.10
C PRO A 11 23.77 26.45 23.46
N PRO A 12 22.44 26.29 23.63
CA PRO A 12 21.78 26.58 24.90
C PRO A 12 22.42 25.75 26.02
N LYS A 13 22.66 26.38 27.17
CA LYS A 13 23.23 25.69 28.34
C LYS A 13 22.12 24.89 29.02
N TYR A 14 21.91 23.66 28.56
CA TYR A 14 20.89 22.71 29.03
C TYR A 14 20.90 22.42 30.54
N GLY A 15 22.03 22.64 31.23
CA GLY A 15 22.15 22.52 32.68
C GLY A 15 21.74 23.77 33.48
N SER A 16 21.25 24.83 32.84
CA SER A 16 20.81 26.04 33.53
C SER A 16 19.36 25.91 34.02
N ALA A 17 19.10 26.43 35.22
CA ALA A 17 17.76 26.42 35.82
C ALA A 17 16.70 27.10 34.93
N VAL A 18 17.12 28.06 34.10
CA VAL A 18 16.24 28.81 33.19
C VAL A 18 15.77 27.94 32.02
N VAL A 19 16.66 27.15 31.43
CA VAL A 19 16.33 26.22 30.34
C VAL A 19 15.43 25.09 30.86
N GLN A 20 15.77 24.51 32.01
CA GLN A 20 14.96 23.43 32.62
C GLN A 20 13.55 23.90 32.98
N ASN A 21 13.41 25.10 33.55
CA ASN A 21 12.10 25.65 33.91
C ASN A 21 11.21 25.92 32.68
N ALA A 22 11.78 26.43 31.59
CA ALA A 22 11.05 26.67 30.34
C ALA A 22 10.58 25.34 29.71
N LEU A 23 11.45 24.33 29.71
CA LEU A 23 11.16 23.00 29.19
C LEU A 23 10.10 22.26 30.05
N GLU A 24 10.17 22.33 31.37
CA GLU A 24 9.16 21.75 32.28
C GLU A 24 7.78 22.39 32.12
N GLN A 25 7.73 23.71 31.92
CA GLN A 25 6.48 24.43 31.67
C GLN A 25 5.90 24.08 30.30
N LEU A 26 6.74 23.99 29.26
CA LEU A 26 6.32 23.55 27.93
C LEU A 26 5.84 22.08 27.91
N ALA A 27 6.40 21.23 28.78
CA ALA A 27 5.98 19.83 28.91
C ALA A 27 4.68 19.63 29.71
N SER A 28 4.25 20.62 30.50
CA SER A 28 3.10 20.51 31.42
C SER A 28 1.89 21.38 31.02
N ILE A 29 2.03 22.20 29.98
CA ILE A 29 0.99 23.11 29.50
C ILE A 29 -0.07 22.40 28.65
N ASP A 30 -1.35 22.78 28.84
CA ASP A 30 -2.46 22.32 28.01
C ASP A 30 -2.48 23.06 26.66
N LEU A 31 -2.96 22.42 25.59
CA LEU A 31 -2.96 22.96 24.23
C LEU A 31 -3.76 24.26 24.10
N ILE A 32 -4.86 24.38 24.85
CA ILE A 32 -5.67 25.62 24.87
C ILE A 32 -4.88 26.77 25.49
N GLU A 33 -4.10 26.50 26.54
CA GLU A 33 -3.22 27.49 27.17
C GLU A 33 -1.97 27.75 26.32
N LEU A 34 -1.45 26.76 25.60
CA LEU A 34 -0.35 26.92 24.66
C LEU A 34 -0.73 27.89 23.52
N CYS A 35 -1.95 27.79 23.00
CA CYS A 35 -2.48 28.75 22.02
C CYS A 35 -2.58 30.18 22.58
N LYS A 36 -2.93 30.33 23.87
CA LYS A 36 -2.96 31.64 24.54
C LYS A 36 -1.55 32.19 24.77
N GLU A 37 -0.58 31.33 25.06
CA GLU A 37 0.83 31.68 25.23
C GLU A 37 1.50 32.07 23.91
N ALA A 38 1.11 31.45 22.80
CA ALA A 38 1.59 31.79 21.44
C ALA A 38 1.00 33.11 20.92
N ARG A 39 -0.15 33.54 21.43
CA ARG A 39 -0.87 34.73 20.97
C ARG A 39 -0.15 36.04 21.31
N ILE A 40 -0.09 36.94 20.33
CA ILE A 40 0.37 38.31 20.51
C ILE A 40 -0.73 39.15 21.16
N GLU A 41 -0.47 39.64 22.36
CA GLU A 41 -1.37 40.54 23.07
C GLU A 41 -0.75 41.92 23.25
N HIS A 42 -1.59 42.95 23.16
CA HIS A 42 -1.21 44.35 23.32
C HIS A 42 -1.68 44.86 24.68
N CYS A 43 -0.90 45.74 25.30
CA CYS A 43 -1.21 46.29 26.61
C CYS A 43 -2.52 47.11 26.58
N ARG A 44 -3.50 46.71 27.40
CA ARG A 44 -4.86 47.32 27.44
C ARG A 44 -5.09 48.30 28.60
N ALA A 45 -4.06 48.96 29.10
CA ALA A 45 -4.22 49.95 30.17
C ALA A 45 -5.04 51.16 29.67
N THR A 46 -6.28 51.32 30.17
CA THR A 46 -7.14 52.46 29.86
C THR A 46 -7.59 53.14 31.15
N ARG A 47 -6.94 54.26 31.50
CA ARG A 47 -7.63 55.50 31.93
C ARG A 47 -6.74 56.68 32.31
N ASP A 48 -5.42 56.55 32.49
CA ASP A 48 -4.55 57.75 32.59
C ASP A 48 -3.03 57.51 32.35
N LEU A 49 -2.68 56.62 31.44
CA LEU A 49 -1.36 56.56 30.79
C LEU A 49 -1.60 56.28 29.31
N SER A 50 -1.50 57.31 28.49
CA SER A 50 -1.84 57.34 27.05
C SER A 50 -1.40 56.08 26.28
N SER A 51 -2.41 55.27 25.87
CA SER A 51 -2.37 54.10 24.97
C SER A 51 -1.01 53.40 24.84
N CYS A 52 -0.61 52.64 25.87
CA CYS A 52 0.66 51.92 25.88
C CYS A 52 0.86 51.08 24.61
N GLY A 53 -0.13 50.28 24.20
CA GLY A 53 -0.11 49.54 22.93
C GLY A 53 1.05 48.55 22.77
N ARG A 54 2.00 48.48 23.71
CA ARG A 54 3.19 47.63 23.63
C ARG A 54 2.80 46.15 23.72
N TYR A 55 3.61 45.32 23.08
CA TYR A 55 3.51 43.87 23.19
C TYR A 55 3.66 43.41 24.65
N VAL A 56 2.79 42.49 25.04
CA VAL A 56 2.71 41.97 26.39
C VAL A 56 3.57 40.72 26.48
N HIS A 57 4.82 40.89 26.91
CA HIS A 57 5.73 39.77 27.17
C HIS A 57 5.41 39.02 28.46
N HIS A 58 4.67 39.65 29.38
CA HIS A 58 4.37 39.12 30.71
C HIS A 58 2.86 39.09 30.99
N VAL A 59 2.34 38.04 31.62
CA VAL A 59 0.90 37.87 31.93
C VAL A 59 0.63 38.21 33.40
N LEU A 60 -0.55 38.79 33.69
CA LEU A 60 -1.00 39.06 35.07
C LEU A 60 -1.49 37.79 35.77
N ASN A 61 -1.02 37.56 37.00
CA ASN A 61 -1.33 36.35 37.77
C ASN A 61 -2.77 36.30 38.35
N SER A 62 -3.50 37.43 38.40
CA SER A 62 -4.70 37.54 39.25
C SER A 62 -6.04 37.22 38.58
N CYS A 63 -6.18 37.39 37.25
CA CYS A 63 -7.49 37.20 36.61
C CYS A 63 -7.49 36.90 35.10
N GLY A 64 -6.37 37.03 34.38
CA GLY A 64 -6.28 36.72 32.94
C GLY A 64 -7.16 37.56 31.99
N HIS A 65 -8.02 38.44 32.50
CA HIS A 65 -8.98 39.21 31.68
C HIS A 65 -8.38 40.38 30.91
N ALA A 66 -7.23 40.91 31.36
CA ALA A 66 -6.55 42.03 30.72
C ALA A 66 -5.06 41.76 30.59
N SER A 67 -4.51 41.99 29.40
CA SER A 67 -3.08 41.91 29.11
C SER A 67 -2.44 43.26 29.47
N LEU A 68 -1.62 43.30 30.53
CA LEU A 68 -0.86 44.50 30.92
C LEU A 68 0.64 44.21 30.80
N CYS A 69 1.41 45.16 30.28
CA CYS A 69 2.87 45.07 30.33
C CYS A 69 3.38 45.24 31.77
N ALA A 70 4.62 44.83 32.03
CA ALA A 70 5.22 44.87 33.37
C ALA A 70 5.14 46.27 34.01
N GLU A 71 5.42 47.34 33.25
CA GLU A 71 5.32 48.73 33.72
C GLU A 71 3.88 49.13 34.09
N CYS A 72 2.89 48.75 33.27
CA CYS A 72 1.49 49.06 33.54
C CYS A 72 0.91 48.24 34.70
N SER A 73 1.41 47.01 34.91
CA SER A 73 1.01 46.15 36.03
C SER A 73 1.43 46.69 37.41
N GLN A 74 2.49 47.50 37.45
CA GLN A 74 2.95 48.14 38.69
C GLN A 74 2.13 49.39 39.05
N ARG A 75 1.51 50.01 38.05
CA ARG A 75 0.73 51.26 38.19
C ARG A 75 -0.78 51.04 38.29
N CYS A 76 -1.25 49.83 38.05
CA CYS A 76 -2.65 49.45 38.15
C CYS A 76 -2.85 48.55 39.38
N ASP A 77 -3.67 48.99 40.33
CA ASP A 77 -4.02 48.19 41.52
C ASP A 77 -5.25 47.30 41.32
N VAL A 78 -5.98 47.53 40.22
CA VAL A 78 -7.17 46.77 39.82
C VAL A 78 -7.13 46.45 38.33
N CYS A 79 -7.69 45.30 37.94
CA CYS A 79 -7.80 44.92 36.53
C CYS A 79 -8.67 45.94 35.77
N PRO A 80 -8.23 46.47 34.63
CA PRO A 80 -8.98 47.48 33.87
C PRO A 80 -10.29 46.93 33.26
N ILE A 81 -10.42 45.60 33.13
CA ILE A 81 -11.59 44.95 32.53
C ILE A 81 -12.58 44.46 33.61
N CYS A 82 -12.12 43.68 34.60
CA CYS A 82 -13.00 43.08 35.61
C CYS A 82 -12.94 43.74 36.98
N ARG A 83 -12.07 44.75 37.17
CA ARG A 83 -11.85 45.49 38.44
C ARG A 83 -11.41 44.66 39.64
N SER A 84 -11.07 43.38 39.45
CA SER A 84 -10.48 42.55 40.51
C SER A 84 -9.14 43.14 40.98
N PRO A 85 -8.86 43.11 42.29
CA PRO A 85 -7.60 43.64 42.85
C PRO A 85 -6.40 42.83 42.36
N ILE A 86 -5.31 43.53 42.03
CA ILE A 86 -4.04 42.92 41.65
C ILE A 86 -3.18 42.83 42.93
N PRO A 87 -2.79 41.62 43.38
CA PRO A 87 -2.08 41.47 44.65
C PRO A 87 -0.67 42.08 44.59
N ASP A 88 -0.29 42.86 45.60
CA ASP A 88 0.96 43.63 45.67
C ASP A 88 2.19 42.81 46.16
N ASN A 89 2.12 41.48 46.08
CA ASN A 89 3.14 40.59 46.63
C ASN A 89 4.24 40.26 45.61
N GLY A 90 4.93 41.26 45.04
CA GLY A 90 6.18 41.12 44.26
C GLY A 90 6.15 40.30 42.95
N ASN A 91 5.20 39.38 42.78
CA ASN A 91 4.97 38.49 41.64
C ASN A 91 3.69 38.91 40.92
N ARG A 92 3.62 40.18 40.51
CA ARG A 92 2.44 40.74 39.81
C ARG A 92 2.28 40.18 38.39
N VAL A 93 3.40 39.82 37.75
CA VAL A 93 3.46 39.29 36.38
C VAL A 93 4.46 38.16 36.24
N TRP A 94 4.22 37.21 35.34
CA TRP A 94 5.17 36.17 34.93
C TRP A 94 5.45 36.25 33.42
N LEU A 95 6.67 35.89 33.01
CA LEU A 95 7.05 35.87 31.58
C LEU A 95 6.30 34.74 30.85
N ARG A 96 5.75 35.05 29.68
CA ARG A 96 5.09 34.07 28.81
C ARG A 96 6.06 33.00 28.34
N LEU A 97 5.52 31.82 28.05
CA LEU A 97 6.29 30.63 27.70
C LEU A 97 7.14 30.86 26.44
N TYR A 98 6.59 31.50 25.41
CA TYR A 98 7.32 31.83 24.19
C TYR A 98 8.58 32.68 24.46
N TYR A 99 8.45 33.72 25.29
CA TYR A 99 9.57 34.59 25.63
C TYR A 99 10.53 33.94 26.63
N LYS A 100 10.06 33.03 27.51
CA LYS A 100 10.93 32.16 28.31
C LYS A 100 11.81 31.28 27.42
N CYS A 101 11.27 30.72 26.35
CA CYS A 101 12.03 29.93 25.38
C CYS A 101 13.06 30.79 24.63
N ILE A 102 12.76 32.06 24.33
CA ILE A 102 13.73 33.00 23.75
C ILE A 102 14.86 33.34 24.74
N GLU A 103 14.53 33.66 25.99
CA GLU A 103 15.52 33.98 27.03
C GLU A 103 16.42 32.79 27.37
N ALA A 104 15.85 31.57 27.34
CA ALA A 104 16.57 30.32 27.48
C ALA A 104 17.46 29.98 26.27
N GLY A 105 17.37 30.75 25.17
CA GLY A 105 18.09 30.49 23.92
C GLY A 105 17.58 29.27 23.15
N LEU A 106 16.37 28.79 23.47
CA LEU A 106 15.68 27.70 22.77
C LEU A 106 15.05 28.18 21.46
N ILE A 107 14.65 29.45 21.40
CA ILE A 107 14.19 30.13 20.17
C ILE A 107 15.18 31.26 19.85
N SER A 108 15.62 31.35 18.59
CA SER A 108 16.59 32.35 18.16
C SER A 108 16.03 33.78 18.23
N LYS A 109 16.78 34.72 18.81
CA LYS A 109 16.42 36.15 18.89
C LYS A 109 16.26 36.84 17.52
N GLN A 110 16.93 36.35 16.48
CA GLN A 110 16.77 36.85 15.09
C GLN A 110 15.40 36.52 14.48
N HIS A 111 14.66 35.56 15.05
CA HIS A 111 13.26 35.38 14.70
C HIS A 111 12.41 36.51 15.29
N ASP A 112 12.60 36.89 16.55
CA ASP A 112 11.82 37.94 17.22
C ASP A 112 12.04 39.35 16.62
N GLU A 113 13.27 39.70 16.22
CA GLU A 113 13.60 41.01 15.62
C GLU A 113 12.99 41.20 14.22
N ARG A 114 12.90 40.13 13.39
CA ARG A 114 12.22 40.17 12.07
C ARG A 114 10.71 40.45 12.16
N PHE A 115 10.10 40.23 13.33
CA PHE A 115 8.67 40.49 13.56
C PHE A 115 8.39 41.87 14.16
N GLN A 116 9.41 42.52 14.75
CA GLN A 116 9.28 43.87 15.28
C GLN A 116 9.46 44.95 14.20
N GLU A 117 10.17 44.66 13.11
CA GLU A 117 10.47 45.65 12.05
C GLU A 117 9.41 45.75 10.92
N LYS A 118 8.47 44.82 10.79
CA LYS A 118 7.38 44.93 9.80
C LYS A 118 6.16 45.63 10.41
N GLU A 119 6.23 46.95 10.48
CA GLU A 119 5.16 47.84 10.95
C GLU A 119 3.93 47.95 10.03
N ASP A 120 3.84 47.28 8.88
CA ASP A 120 2.71 47.46 7.95
C ASP A 120 1.92 46.17 7.64
N HIS A 121 0.67 46.15 8.12
CA HIS A 121 -0.50 45.47 7.55
C HIS A 121 -0.48 43.95 7.33
N GLY A 122 0.40 43.20 8.00
CA GLY A 122 0.33 41.73 8.06
C GLY A 122 -0.78 41.22 9.00
N ASN A 123 -1.58 40.25 8.55
CA ASN A 123 -2.67 39.65 9.34
C ASN A 123 -2.13 39.04 10.66
N PRO A 124 -2.52 39.53 11.87
CA PRO A 124 -1.94 39.12 13.16
C PRO A 124 -2.06 37.60 13.44
N VAL A 125 -3.01 36.94 12.80
CA VAL A 125 -3.20 35.49 12.86
C VAL A 125 -1.99 34.71 12.32
N ASN A 126 -1.26 35.26 11.34
CA ASN A 126 -0.10 34.60 10.73
C ASN A 126 1.09 34.52 11.71
N THR A 127 1.29 35.56 12.53
CA THR A 127 2.38 35.60 13.50
C THR A 127 2.09 34.73 14.73
N ASP A 128 0.84 34.61 15.15
CA ASP A 128 0.42 33.69 16.23
C ASP A 128 0.70 32.23 15.87
N VAL A 129 0.40 31.84 14.62
CA VAL A 129 0.66 30.50 14.09
C VAL A 129 2.16 30.22 14.03
N GLN A 130 2.98 31.17 13.57
CA GLN A 130 4.44 31.00 13.52
C GLN A 130 5.09 30.86 14.91
N ARG A 131 4.56 31.52 15.94
CA ARG A 131 5.00 31.34 17.33
C ARG A 131 4.66 29.97 17.88
N LEU A 132 3.48 29.45 17.51
CA LEU A 132 3.04 28.10 17.84
C LEU A 132 3.98 27.07 17.22
N HIS A 133 4.31 27.21 15.92
CA HIS A 133 5.29 26.36 15.23
C HIS A 133 6.66 26.39 15.93
N SER A 134 7.14 27.57 16.32
CA SER A 134 8.44 27.68 17.02
C SER A 134 8.44 26.97 18.39
N LEU A 135 7.31 26.96 19.11
CA LEU A 135 7.15 26.19 20.35
C LEU A 135 7.12 24.68 20.10
N PHE A 136 6.50 24.25 19.00
CA PHE A 136 6.54 22.85 18.55
C PHE A 136 7.94 22.42 18.14
N ASP A 137 8.67 23.26 17.40
CA ASP A 137 10.07 23.00 17.03
C ASP A 137 10.95 22.87 18.27
N VAL A 138 10.77 23.73 19.28
CA VAL A 138 11.48 23.61 20.56
C VAL A 138 11.10 22.32 21.27
N ALA A 139 9.82 21.94 21.29
CA ALA A 139 9.37 20.68 21.90
C ALA A 139 9.97 19.45 21.22
N LEU A 140 10.05 19.46 19.89
CA LEU A 140 10.65 18.41 19.08
C LEU A 140 12.18 18.35 19.25
N GLN A 141 12.88 19.48 19.12
CA GLN A 141 14.34 19.58 19.19
C GLN A 141 14.91 19.26 20.57
N ASN A 142 14.17 19.55 21.64
CA ASN A 142 14.63 19.33 23.02
C ASN A 142 14.23 17.97 23.56
N ASN A 143 13.66 17.10 22.72
CA ASN A 143 13.07 15.85 23.15
C ASN A 143 12.17 16.13 24.38
N LEU A 144 11.23 17.07 24.29
CA LEU A 144 10.19 17.22 25.31
C LEU A 144 9.19 16.07 25.16
N THR A 145 9.68 15.00 25.76
CA THR A 145 9.38 13.60 25.57
C THR A 145 8.48 13.08 26.71
N PRO A 146 7.49 13.78 27.31
CA PRO A 146 6.41 13.05 27.98
C PRO A 146 5.61 12.18 26.99
N LEU A 147 5.71 12.47 25.69
CA LEU A 147 5.16 11.67 24.59
C LEU A 147 6.14 10.61 24.03
N ILE A 148 7.47 10.80 24.16
CA ILE A 148 8.49 9.87 23.62
C ILE A 148 9.21 9.03 24.73
N CYS A 149 9.20 9.42 26.02
CA CYS A 149 9.86 8.68 27.14
C CYS A 149 8.96 7.61 27.74
N HIS A 150 7.76 7.40 27.18
CA HIS A 150 6.89 6.30 27.60
C HIS A 150 7.28 4.97 26.95
N TYR A 151 8.16 5.00 25.96
CA TYR A 151 8.54 3.84 25.14
C TYR A 151 9.85 3.16 25.55
N ARG A 152 10.55 3.55 26.64
CA ARG A 152 11.76 2.82 27.12
C ARG A 152 11.47 1.88 28.30
N SER A 153 10.24 1.85 28.78
CA SER A 153 9.94 1.20 30.06
C SER A 153 9.22 -0.13 29.84
N GLY A 154 9.60 -1.16 30.60
CA GLY A 154 9.01 -2.50 30.50
C GLY A 154 7.47 -2.49 30.58
N LEU A 155 6.85 -3.58 30.13
CA LEU A 155 5.39 -3.76 30.01
C LEU A 155 4.58 -3.15 31.19
N GLU A 156 5.05 -3.35 32.42
CA GLU A 156 4.43 -2.86 33.65
C GLU A 156 4.34 -1.32 33.71
N MET A 157 5.36 -0.61 33.26
CA MET A 157 5.38 0.85 33.26
C MET A 157 4.55 1.43 32.11
N MET A 158 4.51 0.77 30.95
CA MET A 158 3.57 1.13 29.87
C MET A 158 2.11 0.95 30.30
N GLN A 159 1.79 -0.14 31.00
CA GLN A 159 0.46 -0.35 31.58
C GLN A 159 0.09 0.73 32.60
N SER A 160 1.02 1.12 33.48
CA SER A 160 0.78 2.18 34.47
C SER A 160 0.44 3.54 33.85
N LYS A 161 0.86 3.77 32.60
CA LYS A 161 0.71 5.02 31.86
C LYS A 161 -0.38 4.97 30.78
N LEU A 162 -1.14 3.87 30.69
CA LEU A 162 -2.18 3.68 29.68
C LEU A 162 -3.21 4.83 29.65
N SER A 163 -3.61 5.34 30.82
CA SER A 163 -4.54 6.47 30.94
C SER A 163 -3.97 7.78 30.38
N GLN A 164 -2.65 7.97 30.39
CA GLN A 164 -1.99 9.13 29.80
C GLN A 164 -1.91 8.97 28.27
N LEU A 165 -1.58 7.77 27.78
CA LEU A 165 -1.54 7.48 26.35
C LEU A 165 -2.92 7.69 25.70
N GLN A 166 -4.00 7.28 26.37
CA GLN A 166 -5.37 7.53 25.90
C GLN A 166 -5.69 9.03 25.80
N LYS A 167 -5.20 9.85 26.74
CA LYS A 167 -5.37 11.31 26.67
C LYS A 167 -4.61 11.90 25.48
N PHE A 168 -3.39 11.43 25.23
CA PHE A 168 -2.60 11.88 24.07
C PHE A 168 -3.26 11.49 22.74
N ALA A 169 -3.84 10.30 22.64
CA ALA A 169 -4.59 9.89 21.45
C ALA A 169 -5.80 10.82 21.19
N ALA A 170 -6.54 11.17 22.25
CA ALA A 170 -7.65 12.13 22.15
C ALA A 170 -7.19 13.53 21.75
N GLN A 171 -6.04 13.99 22.26
CA GLN A 171 -5.45 15.27 21.88
C GLN A 171 -5.03 15.29 20.40
N LEU A 172 -4.36 14.24 19.92
CA LEU A 172 -3.96 14.11 18.51
C LEU A 172 -5.18 14.09 17.58
N ALA A 173 -6.27 13.42 17.97
CA ALA A 173 -7.52 13.45 17.23
C ALA A 173 -8.12 14.87 17.16
N GLY A 174 -8.06 15.63 18.26
CA GLY A 174 -8.45 17.03 18.30
C GLY A 174 -7.60 17.91 17.39
N ILE A 175 -6.27 17.75 17.42
CA ILE A 175 -5.33 18.46 16.56
C ILE A 175 -5.63 18.17 15.09
N ASN A 176 -5.79 16.90 14.71
CA ASN A 176 -6.12 16.52 13.34
C ASN A 176 -7.42 17.19 12.86
N SER A 177 -8.46 17.21 13.69
CA SER A 177 -9.74 17.85 13.35
C SER A 177 -9.59 19.35 13.08
N VAL A 178 -8.74 20.03 13.87
CA VAL A 178 -8.45 21.46 13.66
C VAL A 178 -7.67 21.67 12.36
N LEU A 179 -6.66 20.84 12.10
CA LEU A 179 -5.84 20.94 10.89
C LEU A 179 -6.68 20.69 9.61
N GLU A 180 -7.60 19.72 9.62
CA GLU A 180 -8.52 19.47 8.50
C GLU A 180 -9.40 20.70 8.20
N VAL A 181 -9.97 21.32 9.24
CA VAL A 181 -10.77 22.55 9.10
C VAL A 181 -9.92 23.72 8.60
N MET A 182 -8.68 23.83 9.08
CA MET A 182 -7.73 24.83 8.60
C MET A 182 -7.44 24.64 7.11
N ILE A 183 -7.15 23.41 6.65
CA ILE A 183 -6.93 23.12 5.23
C ILE A 183 -8.17 23.47 4.40
N ALA A 184 -9.36 23.06 4.84
CA ALA A 184 -10.61 23.34 4.16
C ALA A 184 -10.95 24.84 4.03
N SER A 185 -10.34 25.69 4.86
CA SER A 185 -10.52 27.14 4.82
C SER A 185 -9.65 27.85 3.77
N PHE A 186 -8.67 27.16 3.16
CA PHE A 186 -7.86 27.72 2.08
C PHE A 186 -8.54 27.47 0.72
N THR A 187 -8.85 28.55 -0.02
CA THR A 187 -9.54 28.50 -1.31
C THR A 187 -8.62 28.38 -2.53
N GLU A 188 -7.31 28.57 -2.38
CA GLU A 188 -6.33 28.48 -3.48
C GLU A 188 -5.32 27.36 -3.23
N ALA A 189 -5.32 26.38 -4.14
CA ALA A 189 -4.30 25.35 -4.21
C ALA A 189 -2.96 25.97 -4.63
N VAL A 190 -1.87 25.50 -4.03
CA VAL A 190 -0.46 25.83 -4.36
C VAL A 190 0.11 27.08 -3.66
N SER A 191 0.25 27.01 -2.32
CA SER A 191 1.29 27.77 -1.61
C SER A 191 2.13 26.80 -0.76
N ALA A 192 3.43 27.07 -0.58
CA ALA A 192 4.34 26.22 0.21
C ALA A 192 3.79 25.90 1.62
N HIS A 193 3.08 26.85 2.23
CA HIS A 193 2.43 26.70 3.54
C HIS A 193 1.32 25.64 3.57
N VAL A 194 0.63 25.41 2.44
CA VAL A 194 -0.40 24.35 2.33
C VAL A 194 0.28 22.98 2.29
N ASN A 195 1.46 22.85 1.70
CA ASN A 195 2.23 21.61 1.71
C ASN A 195 2.76 21.29 3.12
N ASP A 196 3.28 22.30 3.83
CA ASP A 196 3.72 22.14 5.23
C ASP A 196 2.56 21.69 6.14
N LEU A 197 1.34 22.21 5.88
CA LEU A 197 0.14 21.84 6.63
C LEU A 197 -0.33 20.41 6.31
N HIS A 198 -0.29 20.00 5.04
CA HIS A 198 -0.54 18.60 4.66
C HIS A 198 0.48 17.65 5.30
N GLN A 199 1.77 18.01 5.35
CA GLN A 199 2.81 17.22 6.01
C GLN A 199 2.55 17.11 7.52
N LEU A 200 2.09 18.18 8.16
CA LEU A 200 1.73 18.16 9.59
C LEU A 200 0.51 17.27 9.85
N ILE A 201 -0.50 17.28 8.99
CA ILE A 201 -1.64 16.34 9.05
C ILE A 201 -1.15 14.91 8.92
N GLU A 202 -0.33 14.63 7.91
CA GLU A 202 0.24 13.30 7.66
C GLU A 202 0.96 12.77 8.91
N ASN A 203 1.86 13.56 9.49
CA ASN A 203 2.61 13.19 10.69
C ASN A 203 1.70 13.01 11.92
N THR A 204 0.67 13.87 12.07
CA THR A 204 -0.30 13.79 13.17
C THR A 204 -1.14 12.52 13.06
N LEU A 205 -1.58 12.17 11.85
CA LEU A 205 -2.33 10.94 11.58
C LEU A 205 -1.49 9.70 11.82
N LYS A 206 -0.23 9.65 11.35
CA LYS A 206 0.69 8.54 11.64
C LYS A 206 0.89 8.34 13.14
N ALA A 207 1.16 9.43 13.87
CA ALA A 207 1.34 9.39 15.33
C ALA A 207 0.07 8.93 16.06
N LYS A 208 -1.11 9.40 15.63
CA LYS A 208 -2.40 8.97 16.19
C LYS A 208 -2.61 7.47 15.98
N GLN A 209 -2.47 7.00 14.74
CA GLN A 209 -2.70 5.59 14.38
C GLN A 209 -1.72 4.66 15.11
N HIS A 210 -0.44 5.03 15.17
CA HIS A 210 0.59 4.31 15.92
C HIS A 210 0.23 4.20 17.40
N LEU A 211 -0.17 5.32 18.02
CA LEU A 211 -0.54 5.35 19.42
C LEU A 211 -1.79 4.51 19.71
N GLU A 212 -2.81 4.54 18.85
CA GLU A 212 -4.01 3.71 18.98
C GLU A 212 -3.67 2.21 18.90
N ALA A 213 -2.84 1.82 17.94
CA ALA A 213 -2.33 0.46 17.81
C ALA A 213 -1.50 0.03 19.03
N MET A 214 -0.61 0.90 19.52
CA MET A 214 0.21 0.63 20.69
C MET A 214 -0.61 0.49 21.97
N ILE A 215 -1.63 1.34 22.17
CA ILE A 215 -2.56 1.24 23.30
C ILE A 215 -3.30 -0.11 23.25
N TRP A 216 -3.67 -0.60 22.07
CA TRP A 216 -4.25 -1.93 21.91
C TRP A 216 -3.23 -3.03 22.29
N CYS A 217 -1.99 -2.94 21.82
CA CYS A 217 -0.92 -3.89 22.17
C CYS A 217 -0.64 -3.92 23.68
N ILE A 218 -0.58 -2.76 24.36
CA ILE A 218 -0.34 -2.67 25.80
C ILE A 218 -1.47 -3.34 26.59
N ARG A 219 -2.73 -3.10 26.17
CA ARG A 219 -3.92 -3.74 26.79
C ARG A 219 -3.83 -5.26 26.74
N HIS A 220 -3.34 -5.81 25.63
CA HIS A 220 -3.17 -7.26 25.42
C HIS A 220 -1.75 -7.76 25.69
N ARG A 221 -0.94 -7.00 26.45
CA ARG A 221 0.41 -7.41 26.87
C ARG A 221 1.33 -7.85 25.72
N PHE A 222 1.18 -7.21 24.56
CA PHE A 222 1.90 -7.55 23.33
C PHE A 222 1.79 -9.03 22.92
N ILE A 223 0.71 -9.72 23.33
CA ILE A 223 0.48 -11.13 23.00
C ILE A 223 1.61 -12.02 23.58
N GLN A 224 2.28 -11.59 24.65
CA GLN A 224 3.32 -12.38 25.32
C GLN A 224 2.76 -13.61 26.04
N ASP A 225 1.51 -13.52 26.49
CA ASP A 225 0.84 -14.57 27.27
C ASP A 225 0.23 -15.68 26.40
N ILE A 226 0.23 -15.54 25.06
CA ILE A 226 -0.37 -16.51 24.13
C ILE A 226 0.72 -17.30 23.41
N CYS A 227 0.59 -18.62 23.45
CA CYS A 227 1.49 -19.50 22.71
C CYS A 227 1.30 -19.35 21.19
N SER A 228 2.41 -19.07 20.51
CA SER A 228 2.52 -19.11 19.06
C SER A 228 2.54 -20.56 18.56
N ARG A 229 2.16 -20.79 17.30
CA ARG A 229 2.40 -22.08 16.61
C ARG A 229 3.88 -22.35 16.37
N TYR A 230 4.70 -21.30 16.37
CA TYR A 230 6.17 -21.39 16.25
C TYR A 230 6.85 -21.34 17.61
N THR A 231 7.92 -22.11 17.76
CA THR A 231 8.77 -22.15 18.95
C THR A 231 9.56 -20.86 19.16
N ASP A 232 10.00 -20.26 18.07
CA ASP A 232 10.94 -19.14 18.03
C ASP A 232 10.89 -18.42 16.68
N TYR A 233 11.54 -17.26 16.62
CA TYR A 233 11.55 -16.42 15.41
C TYR A 233 12.24 -17.11 14.22
N GLU A 234 13.29 -17.91 14.45
CA GLU A 234 14.01 -18.60 13.37
C GLU A 234 13.14 -19.68 12.73
N SER A 235 12.40 -20.46 13.53
CA SER A 235 11.42 -21.42 13.03
C SER A 235 10.36 -20.73 12.15
N TRP A 236 9.83 -19.59 12.61
CA TRP A 236 8.83 -18.84 11.86
C TRP A 236 9.37 -18.27 10.55
N SER A 237 10.54 -17.62 10.61
CA SER A 237 11.23 -17.08 9.44
C SER A 237 11.51 -18.18 8.40
N SER A 238 11.94 -19.36 8.86
CA SER A 238 12.19 -20.52 7.97
C SER A 238 10.91 -21.01 7.29
N ASP A 239 9.79 -21.06 8.01
CA ASP A 239 8.49 -21.46 7.45
C ASP A 239 7.99 -20.45 6.41
N VAL A 240 8.15 -19.14 6.65
CA VAL A 240 7.81 -18.08 5.67
C VAL A 240 8.65 -18.21 4.40
N ILE A 241 9.96 -18.48 4.52
CA ILE A 241 10.85 -18.71 3.37
C ILE A 241 10.39 -19.95 2.58
N GLN A 242 10.00 -21.02 3.27
CA GLN A 242 9.50 -22.23 2.63
C GLN A 242 8.18 -22.00 1.88
N ARG A 243 7.25 -21.22 2.46
CA ARG A 243 6.00 -20.84 1.79
C ARG A 243 6.27 -20.07 0.51
N LYS A 244 7.18 -19.08 0.56
CA LYS A 244 7.59 -18.31 -0.60
C LYS A 244 8.17 -19.21 -1.69
N ALA A 245 9.14 -20.07 -1.35
CA ALA A 245 9.72 -21.02 -2.30
C ALA A 245 8.67 -21.96 -2.91
N SER A 246 7.69 -22.40 -2.11
CA SER A 246 6.59 -23.24 -2.57
C SER A 246 5.63 -22.51 -3.51
N ALA A 247 5.37 -21.22 -3.27
CA ALA A 247 4.57 -20.39 -4.15
C ALA A 247 5.29 -20.11 -5.47
N GLU A 248 6.59 -19.78 -5.42
CA GLU A 248 7.44 -19.59 -6.62
C GLU A 248 7.52 -20.85 -7.48
N ALA A 249 7.65 -22.03 -6.87
CA ALA A 249 7.69 -23.31 -7.59
C ALA A 249 6.36 -23.68 -8.28
N ARG A 250 5.23 -23.17 -7.79
CA ARG A 250 3.89 -23.42 -8.36
C ARG A 250 3.42 -22.34 -9.32
N LYS A 251 4.12 -21.19 -9.36
CA LYS A 251 3.74 -20.01 -10.12
C LYS A 251 3.62 -20.34 -11.61
N TRP A 252 2.54 -19.87 -12.22
CA TRP A 252 2.38 -19.99 -13.67
C TRP A 252 3.35 -19.06 -14.40
N PRO A 253 3.78 -19.40 -15.62
CA PRO A 253 4.65 -18.52 -16.42
C PRO A 253 4.05 -17.11 -16.56
N GLU A 254 4.85 -16.09 -16.26
CA GLU A 254 4.48 -14.70 -16.43
C GLU A 254 4.58 -14.28 -17.90
N PHE A 255 3.63 -13.46 -18.35
CA PHE A 255 3.73 -12.73 -19.60
C PHE A 255 4.05 -11.26 -19.27
N PHE A 256 4.96 -10.66 -20.04
CA PHE A 256 5.44 -9.30 -19.78
C PHE A 256 4.40 -8.26 -20.20
N ASP A 257 3.59 -7.77 -19.28
CA ASP A 257 2.77 -6.58 -19.53
C ASP A 257 3.70 -5.36 -19.71
N LYS A 258 3.89 -4.93 -20.97
CA LYS A 258 4.75 -3.79 -21.30
C LYS A 258 4.06 -2.44 -21.05
N GLN A 259 2.78 -2.43 -20.68
CA GLN A 259 1.97 -1.20 -20.63
C GLN A 259 1.59 -0.73 -19.23
N SER A 260 1.75 -1.56 -18.19
CA SER A 260 1.83 -1.06 -16.83
C SER A 260 3.23 -0.47 -16.62
N GLY A 261 3.45 0.78 -17.04
CA GLY A 261 4.68 1.50 -16.71
C GLY A 261 4.96 1.35 -15.21
N ASP A 262 6.12 0.80 -14.87
CA ASP A 262 6.69 0.68 -13.53
C ASP A 262 5.69 0.63 -12.38
N ASN A 263 4.93 -0.46 -12.27
CA ASN A 263 4.39 -0.89 -10.99
C ASN A 263 5.20 -2.10 -10.52
N GLU A 264 6.32 -1.84 -9.83
CA GLU A 264 7.01 -2.83 -8.98
C GLU A 264 6.05 -3.51 -7.97
N ALA A 265 4.85 -2.96 -7.78
CA ALA A 265 3.77 -3.38 -6.88
C ALA A 265 3.19 -4.81 -7.10
N ASN A 266 3.45 -5.47 -8.23
CA ASN A 266 2.92 -6.81 -8.51
C ASN A 266 3.96 -7.96 -8.45
N GLN A 267 5.17 -7.69 -7.95
CA GLN A 267 6.22 -8.72 -7.85
C GLN A 267 6.12 -9.61 -6.60
N GLY A 268 5.34 -9.22 -5.59
CA GLY A 268 5.16 -10.02 -4.37
C GLY A 268 4.52 -11.37 -4.67
N THR A 269 5.23 -12.47 -4.38
CA THR A 269 4.71 -13.84 -4.58
C THR A 269 3.58 -14.10 -3.59
N LEU A 270 3.78 -13.75 -2.32
CA LEU A 270 2.79 -13.90 -1.25
C LEU A 270 1.84 -12.68 -1.15
N PHE A 271 0.65 -12.84 -0.59
CA PHE A 271 -0.27 -11.73 -0.30
C PHE A 271 0.36 -10.73 0.67
N ILE A 272 1.04 -11.22 1.71
CA ILE A 272 1.71 -10.35 2.70
C ILE A 272 2.82 -9.50 2.08
N GLU A 273 3.58 -10.05 1.13
CA GLU A 273 4.64 -9.30 0.44
C GLU A 273 4.05 -8.19 -0.43
N GLN A 274 2.98 -8.49 -1.17
CA GLN A 274 2.28 -7.50 -1.99
C GLN A 274 1.63 -6.42 -1.13
N ALA A 275 1.05 -6.79 0.02
CA ALA A 275 0.48 -5.83 0.96
C ALA A 275 1.55 -4.87 1.51
N LEU A 276 2.74 -5.38 1.85
CA LEU A 276 3.86 -4.55 2.33
C LEU A 276 4.44 -3.64 1.24
N GLN A 277 4.57 -4.13 0.00
CA GLN A 277 5.00 -3.31 -1.14
C GLN A 277 4.04 -2.15 -1.38
N ASN A 278 2.73 -2.38 -1.22
CA ASN A 278 1.70 -1.37 -1.42
C ASN A 278 1.60 -0.33 -0.29
N LEU A 279 2.26 -0.52 0.85
CA LEU A 279 2.24 0.46 1.94
C LEU A 279 3.01 1.74 1.63
N GLY A 280 3.72 1.80 0.48
CA GLY A 280 4.47 2.97 0.05
C GLY A 280 5.49 3.39 1.10
N ILE A 281 6.14 2.43 1.76
CA ILE A 281 7.20 2.72 2.73
C ILE A 281 8.31 3.37 1.91
N GLU A 282 8.36 4.71 1.94
CA GLU A 282 9.31 5.50 1.16
C GLU A 282 10.72 4.97 1.47
N GLN A 283 11.41 4.47 0.45
CA GLN A 283 12.86 4.34 0.48
C GLN A 283 13.41 5.77 0.42
N SER A 284 13.29 6.53 1.50
CA SER A 284 13.86 7.87 1.54
C SER A 284 15.38 7.71 1.52
N TYR A 285 15.99 8.09 0.39
CA TYR A 285 17.35 8.59 0.43
C TYR A 285 17.35 9.69 1.49
N ARG A 286 17.99 9.41 2.62
CA ARG A 286 18.11 10.30 3.78
C ARG A 286 18.46 11.73 3.35
N ASN A 287 17.44 12.55 3.16
CA ASN A 287 17.58 14.00 3.13
C ASN A 287 17.46 14.49 4.57
N GLU A 288 18.32 15.43 4.92
CA GLU A 288 18.53 15.95 6.28
C GLU A 288 17.29 16.62 6.92
N GLU A 289 16.12 16.60 6.26
CA GLU A 289 14.84 17.13 6.72
C GLU A 289 14.00 16.11 7.53
N GLU A 290 14.38 14.83 7.56
CA GLU A 290 13.73 13.75 8.34
C GLU A 290 14.12 13.74 9.84
N ALA A 291 14.51 14.90 10.39
CA ALA A 291 14.99 15.03 11.77
C ALA A 291 13.90 14.79 12.83
N ALA A 292 12.61 14.94 12.48
CA ALA A 292 11.50 14.85 13.44
C ALA A 292 11.13 13.40 13.84
N ILE A 293 11.31 12.43 12.95
CA ILE A 293 10.99 11.01 13.22
C ILE A 293 12.23 10.28 13.78
N SER A 294 13.43 10.72 13.41
CA SER A 294 14.71 10.14 13.85
C SER A 294 15.01 10.34 15.35
N CYS A 295 14.31 11.24 16.05
CA CYS A 295 14.33 11.32 17.52
C CYS A 295 13.84 10.03 18.21
N LEU A 296 13.02 9.22 17.53
CA LEU A 296 12.61 7.89 18.01
C LEU A 296 13.71 6.83 17.85
N GLN A 297 14.73 7.08 17.04
CA GLN A 297 15.72 6.09 16.60
C GLN A 297 17.14 6.31 17.15
N ASN A 298 17.41 7.41 17.87
CA ASN A 298 18.80 7.80 18.14
C ASN A 298 19.51 6.94 19.22
N GLU A 299 20.70 6.45 18.85
CA GLU A 299 21.42 5.28 19.40
C GLU A 299 21.96 5.40 20.83
N GLN A 300 21.95 6.56 21.46
CA GLN A 300 22.58 6.75 22.78
C GLN A 300 21.71 6.34 23.98
N SER A 301 20.68 5.54 23.74
CA SER A 301 19.63 5.33 24.71
C SER A 301 19.17 3.87 24.82
N SER A 302 20.17 3.03 25.08
CA SER A 302 20.11 1.71 25.76
C SER A 302 18.83 0.87 25.60
N SER A 303 18.95 -0.09 24.66
CA SER A 303 18.47 -1.48 24.69
C SER A 303 17.06 -1.74 25.23
N MET A 304 16.05 -1.63 24.36
CA MET A 304 14.94 -2.59 24.21
C MET A 304 14.07 -2.26 22.99
N PHE A 305 14.15 -1.03 22.46
CA PHE A 305 13.34 -0.54 21.32
C PHE A 305 14.13 -0.22 20.05
N CYS A 306 15.44 -0.53 20.03
CA CYS A 306 16.16 -0.71 18.78
C CYS A 306 16.30 -2.22 18.55
N SER A 307 15.44 -2.83 17.74
CA SER A 307 16.01 -3.75 16.76
C SER A 307 16.94 -2.88 15.94
N THR A 308 18.24 -3.08 16.08
CA THR A 308 19.23 -2.60 15.12
C THR A 308 18.68 -2.93 13.73
N ILE A 309 18.13 -1.93 13.04
CA ILE A 309 18.16 -1.92 11.58
C ILE A 309 19.62 -1.54 11.32
N THR A 310 20.50 -2.54 11.49
CA THR A 310 21.88 -2.45 11.06
C THR A 310 21.84 -1.91 9.64
N ALA A 311 22.62 -0.89 9.37
CA ALA A 311 22.83 -0.28 8.07
C ALA A 311 23.55 -1.23 7.09
N ASP A 312 23.14 -2.50 7.08
CA ASP A 312 23.47 -3.52 6.12
C ASP A 312 22.14 -4.12 5.64
N HIS A 313 21.94 -4.06 4.32
CA HIS A 313 20.91 -4.73 3.51
C HIS A 313 19.58 -3.97 3.27
N SER A 314 19.46 -3.39 2.07
CA SER A 314 18.43 -3.66 1.04
C SER A 314 17.14 -4.46 1.37
N SER A 315 16.56 -4.37 2.57
CA SER A 315 15.56 -5.32 3.05
C SER A 315 14.47 -4.72 3.95
N LEU A 316 13.94 -3.56 3.57
CA LEU A 316 12.68 -2.99 4.13
C LEU A 316 11.43 -3.86 3.82
N ASN A 317 11.60 -5.03 3.18
CA ASN A 317 10.56 -5.91 2.62
C ASN A 317 10.46 -7.29 3.29
N ARG A 318 10.88 -7.49 4.54
CA ARG A 318 10.80 -8.84 5.16
C ARG A 318 9.84 -8.92 6.33
N TYR A 319 8.62 -9.34 5.99
CA TYR A 319 7.90 -10.26 6.85
C TYR A 319 8.72 -11.56 7.03
N PRO A 320 8.76 -12.19 8.21
CA PRO A 320 7.99 -11.87 9.43
C PRO A 320 8.61 -10.77 10.32
N PHE A 321 7.77 -10.04 11.06
CA PHE A 321 8.22 -9.07 12.08
C PHE A 321 8.70 -9.80 13.35
N LYS A 322 9.78 -9.35 14.03
CA LYS A 322 10.32 -10.09 15.19
C LYS A 322 9.37 -10.06 16.37
N ASN A 323 8.65 -8.96 16.57
CA ASN A 323 7.67 -8.81 17.63
C ASN A 323 6.55 -7.83 17.24
N LEU A 324 5.47 -7.82 18.03
CA LEU A 324 4.30 -6.99 17.75
C LEU A 324 4.61 -5.49 17.84
N CYS A 325 5.56 -5.07 18.67
CA CYS A 325 5.98 -3.67 18.76
C CYS A 325 6.64 -3.22 17.45
N GLU A 326 7.62 -3.99 16.96
CA GLU A 326 8.30 -3.73 15.68
C GLU A 326 7.29 -3.71 14.52
N ALA A 327 6.30 -4.62 14.52
CA ALA A 327 5.23 -4.61 13.53
C ALA A 327 4.46 -3.28 13.56
N VAL A 328 4.05 -2.80 14.75
CA VAL A 328 3.33 -1.53 14.89
C VAL A 328 4.20 -0.33 14.49
N ASP A 329 5.48 -0.32 14.88
CA ASP A 329 6.41 0.76 14.57
C ASP A 329 6.66 0.87 13.06
N ILE A 330 6.91 -0.26 12.39
CA ILE A 330 7.13 -0.28 10.93
C ILE A 330 5.85 0.15 10.20
N LEU A 331 4.71 -0.48 10.52
CA LEU A 331 3.46 -0.26 9.77
C LEU A 331 2.92 1.16 9.95
N PHE A 332 2.89 1.67 11.18
CA PHE A 332 2.16 2.91 11.48
C PHE A 332 3.03 4.16 11.45
N LEU A 333 4.34 4.08 11.71
CA LEU A 333 5.24 5.24 11.62
C LEU A 333 5.81 5.45 10.21
N HIS A 334 6.11 4.37 9.49
CA HIS A 334 6.78 4.47 8.18
C HIS A 334 5.80 4.35 7.00
N GLY A 335 4.66 3.67 7.17
CA GLY A 335 3.63 3.61 6.14
C GLY A 335 2.83 4.92 6.00
N ALA A 336 2.33 5.22 4.80
CA ALA A 336 1.50 6.38 4.51
C ALA A 336 0.22 6.42 5.37
N SER A 337 -0.23 7.60 5.80
CA SER A 337 -1.32 7.75 6.77
C SER A 337 -2.70 7.39 6.22
N ASP A 338 -2.87 7.43 4.90
CA ASP A 338 -4.09 7.08 4.17
C ASP A 338 -4.34 5.56 4.07
N MET A 339 -3.30 4.74 4.25
CA MET A 339 -3.36 3.28 4.14
C MET A 339 -3.77 2.56 5.44
N VAL A 340 -4.61 3.17 6.28
CA VAL A 340 -4.96 2.64 7.63
C VAL A 340 -5.53 1.22 7.58
N ILE A 341 -6.44 0.96 6.65
CA ILE A 341 -7.09 -0.35 6.50
C ILE A 341 -6.05 -1.41 6.12
N ALA A 342 -5.11 -1.08 5.24
CA ALA A 342 -4.04 -1.99 4.85
C ALA A 342 -3.09 -2.29 6.03
N LYS A 343 -2.69 -1.27 6.80
CA LYS A 343 -1.88 -1.45 8.02
C LYS A 343 -2.57 -2.36 9.04
N GLN A 344 -3.87 -2.16 9.27
CA GLN A 344 -4.67 -2.98 10.16
C GLN A 344 -4.82 -4.43 9.65
N ALA A 345 -5.03 -4.61 8.35
CA ALA A 345 -5.12 -5.93 7.72
C ALA A 345 -3.79 -6.70 7.82
N ILE A 346 -2.65 -6.02 7.68
CA ILE A 346 -1.32 -6.64 7.85
C ILE A 346 -1.07 -7.03 9.31
N LEU A 347 -1.52 -6.21 10.27
CA LEU A 347 -1.43 -6.55 11.68
C LEU A 347 -2.34 -7.74 12.03
N LEU A 348 -3.53 -7.84 11.44
CA LEU A 348 -4.40 -9.02 11.53
C LEU A 348 -3.73 -10.26 10.92
N TYR A 349 -3.13 -10.13 9.74
CA TYR A 349 -2.37 -11.21 9.11
C TYR A 349 -1.27 -11.73 10.04
N TYR A 350 -0.51 -10.84 10.71
CA TYR A 350 0.50 -11.21 11.69
C TYR A 350 -0.09 -12.06 12.85
N ILE A 351 -1.26 -11.67 13.36
CA ILE A 351 -1.94 -12.41 14.44
C ILE A 351 -2.40 -13.78 13.94
N PHE A 352 -3.02 -13.84 12.76
CA PHE A 352 -3.46 -15.09 12.14
C PHE A 352 -2.30 -16.04 11.91
N ASP A 353 -1.21 -15.59 11.30
CA ASP A 353 -0.08 -16.45 10.95
C ASP A 353 0.55 -17.10 12.20
N ARG A 354 0.59 -16.37 13.33
CA ARG A 354 1.13 -16.90 14.59
C ARG A 354 0.20 -17.88 15.31
N HIS A 355 -1.11 -17.82 15.08
CA HIS A 355 -2.08 -18.50 15.96
C HIS A 355 -3.16 -19.33 15.25
N TRP A 356 -3.30 -19.32 13.92
CA TRP A 356 -4.47 -19.94 13.27
C TRP A 356 -4.62 -21.45 13.51
N THR A 357 -3.53 -22.19 13.75
CA THR A 357 -3.57 -23.62 14.10
C THR A 357 -3.82 -23.89 15.59
N ARG A 358 -3.88 -22.85 16.42
CA ARG A 358 -4.17 -22.95 17.86
C ARG A 358 -5.67 -22.96 18.10
N PRO A 359 -6.16 -23.62 19.16
CA PRO A 359 -7.59 -23.64 19.48
C PRO A 359 -8.17 -22.23 19.63
N ASP A 360 -9.33 -21.98 19.01
CA ASP A 360 -10.02 -20.68 19.05
C ASP A 360 -10.18 -20.11 20.46
N SER A 361 -10.39 -20.96 21.47
CA SER A 361 -10.53 -20.55 22.87
C SER A 361 -9.32 -19.79 23.44
N GLU A 362 -8.13 -19.96 22.84
CA GLU A 362 -6.89 -19.38 23.36
C GLU A 362 -6.60 -17.98 22.83
N TRP A 363 -7.14 -17.59 21.67
CA TRP A 363 -6.71 -16.36 20.98
C TRP A 363 -7.82 -15.62 20.23
N ARG A 364 -8.97 -16.25 19.98
CA ARG A 364 -10.05 -15.64 19.18
C ARG A 364 -10.64 -14.38 19.81
N TYR A 365 -10.64 -14.29 21.14
CA TYR A 365 -11.06 -13.09 21.85
C TYR A 365 -10.23 -11.85 21.48
N LEU A 366 -8.96 -12.03 21.07
CA LEU A 366 -8.13 -10.92 20.58
C LEU A 366 -8.66 -10.37 19.26
N LEU A 367 -9.10 -11.25 18.36
CA LEU A 367 -9.65 -10.84 17.08
C LEU A 367 -10.96 -10.08 17.25
N ASP A 368 -11.84 -10.56 18.13
CA ASP A 368 -13.11 -9.92 18.43
C ASP A 368 -12.89 -8.52 19.04
N ASP A 369 -11.93 -8.38 19.97
CA ASP A 369 -11.57 -7.09 20.55
C ASP A 369 -10.86 -6.16 19.55
N PHE A 370 -9.99 -6.70 18.68
CA PHE A 370 -9.34 -5.93 17.62
C PHE A 370 -10.39 -5.39 16.63
N ALA A 371 -11.32 -6.25 16.20
CA ALA A 371 -12.41 -5.86 15.30
C ALA A 371 -13.32 -4.81 15.94
N ALA A 372 -13.65 -4.94 17.23
CA ALA A 372 -14.43 -3.95 17.96
C ALA A 372 -13.67 -2.62 18.13
N THR A 373 -12.37 -2.66 18.41
CA THR A 373 -11.54 -1.47 18.63
C THR A 373 -11.36 -0.65 17.35
N PHE A 374 -11.14 -1.31 16.22
CA PHE A 374 -10.82 -0.64 14.94
C PHE A 374 -12.01 -0.60 13.96
N GLY A 375 -13.19 -1.08 14.37
CA GLY A 375 -14.40 -1.06 13.54
C GLY A 375 -14.33 -1.99 12.32
N ILE A 376 -13.63 -3.12 12.43
CA ILE A 376 -13.42 -4.05 11.32
C ILE A 376 -14.61 -4.98 11.19
N THR A 377 -15.12 -5.13 9.96
CA THR A 377 -16.25 -6.01 9.71
C THR A 377 -15.83 -7.48 9.77
N ILE A 378 -16.78 -8.37 10.12
CA ILE A 378 -16.53 -9.81 10.12
C ILE A 378 -16.10 -10.33 8.73
N ARG A 379 -16.58 -9.69 7.65
CA ARG A 379 -16.20 -10.04 6.29
C ARG A 379 -14.73 -9.74 6.02
N THR A 380 -14.26 -8.54 6.38
CA THR A 380 -12.84 -8.14 6.26
C THR A 380 -11.93 -9.06 7.08
N LEU A 381 -12.36 -9.45 8.28
CA LEU A 381 -11.63 -10.38 9.13
C LEU A 381 -11.46 -11.76 8.46
N LEU A 382 -12.53 -12.29 7.85
CA LEU A 382 -12.47 -13.55 7.10
C LEU A 382 -11.64 -13.43 5.81
N GLU A 383 -11.70 -12.29 5.11
CA GLU A 383 -10.85 -12.01 3.94
C GLU A 383 -9.36 -12.01 4.34
N CYS A 384 -8.99 -11.35 5.43
CA CYS A 384 -7.61 -11.38 5.96
C CYS A 384 -7.14 -12.79 6.33
N LEU A 385 -8.02 -13.58 6.96
CA LEU A 385 -7.72 -14.99 7.28
C LEU A 385 -7.49 -15.79 6.00
N VAL A 386 -8.33 -15.62 4.97
CA VAL A 386 -8.17 -16.31 3.69
C VAL A 386 -6.83 -15.96 3.02
N PHE A 387 -6.39 -14.69 3.07
CA PHE A 387 -5.05 -14.33 2.56
C PHE A 387 -3.93 -15.08 3.30
N CYS A 388 -4.02 -15.17 4.64
CA CYS A 388 -3.05 -15.92 5.44
C CYS A 388 -3.05 -17.42 5.12
N LEU A 389 -4.22 -18.03 4.97
CA LEU A 389 -4.35 -19.45 4.65
C LEU A 389 -3.89 -19.80 3.22
N LEU A 390 -4.11 -18.88 2.26
CA LEU A 390 -3.68 -19.07 0.88
C LEU A 390 -2.15 -18.91 0.71
N ASP A 391 -1.51 -18.07 1.54
CA ASP A 391 -0.05 -17.96 1.61
C ASP A 391 0.60 -19.20 2.29
N ASP A 392 -0.12 -19.90 3.17
CA ASP A 392 0.35 -21.15 3.79
C ASP A 392 0.38 -22.30 2.74
N HIS A 393 1.45 -23.08 2.74
CA HIS A 393 1.68 -24.13 1.74
C HIS A 393 0.95 -25.45 2.06
N SER A 394 0.45 -25.62 3.29
CA SER A 394 -0.19 -26.85 3.79
C SER A 394 -1.57 -27.12 3.18
N SER A 395 -1.92 -28.40 3.00
CA SER A 395 -3.23 -28.79 2.44
C SER A 395 -4.40 -28.43 3.37
N GLU A 396 -4.19 -28.47 4.68
CA GLU A 396 -5.19 -28.08 5.69
C GLU A 396 -5.61 -26.61 5.53
N ALA A 397 -4.62 -25.71 5.36
CA ALA A 397 -4.91 -24.30 5.13
C ALA A 397 -5.70 -24.07 3.83
N LEU A 398 -5.44 -24.86 2.79
CA LEU A 398 -6.20 -24.78 1.53
C LEU A 398 -7.65 -25.21 1.71
N GLU A 399 -7.90 -26.29 2.44
CA GLU A 399 -9.25 -26.79 2.70
C GLU A 399 -10.05 -25.79 3.54
N GLU A 400 -9.44 -25.23 4.58
CA GLU A 400 -10.06 -24.19 5.41
C GLU A 400 -10.38 -22.94 4.57
N ALA A 401 -9.43 -22.45 3.77
CA ALA A 401 -9.65 -21.31 2.87
C ALA A 401 -10.82 -21.60 1.90
N CYS A 402 -10.86 -22.79 1.31
CA CYS A 402 -11.94 -23.20 0.40
C CYS A 402 -13.31 -23.21 1.09
N SER A 403 -13.38 -23.54 2.38
CA SER A 403 -14.63 -23.52 3.15
C SER A 403 -15.15 -22.11 3.42
N LEU A 404 -14.22 -21.13 3.53
CA LEU A 404 -14.52 -19.74 3.85
C LEU A 404 -14.87 -18.90 2.60
N LEU A 405 -14.26 -19.22 1.46
CA LEU A 405 -14.44 -18.47 0.20
C LEU A 405 -15.90 -18.21 -0.20
N PRO A 406 -16.84 -19.17 -0.13
CA PRO A 406 -18.24 -18.91 -0.48
C PRO A 406 -18.93 -17.84 0.39
N LYS A 407 -18.42 -17.58 1.60
CA LYS A 407 -18.98 -16.59 2.53
C LYS A 407 -18.47 -15.18 2.26
N ILE A 408 -17.29 -15.05 1.64
CA ILE A 408 -16.62 -13.75 1.41
C ILE A 408 -16.66 -13.32 -0.06
N SER A 409 -16.87 -14.26 -0.99
CA SER A 409 -16.83 -13.99 -2.42
C SER A 409 -17.87 -12.95 -2.84
N SER A 410 -17.40 -11.87 -3.43
CA SER A 410 -18.20 -10.77 -3.99
C SER A 410 -17.51 -10.12 -5.20
N LYS A 411 -18.16 -9.12 -5.80
CA LYS A 411 -17.59 -8.28 -6.87
C LYS A 411 -16.25 -7.60 -6.50
N GLU A 412 -15.99 -7.41 -5.21
CA GLU A 412 -14.79 -6.74 -4.68
C GLU A 412 -13.67 -7.71 -4.28
N THR A 413 -13.85 -9.01 -4.53
CA THR A 413 -12.86 -10.02 -4.14
C THR A 413 -11.53 -9.78 -4.84
N HIS A 414 -10.43 -9.90 -4.09
CA HIS A 414 -9.10 -9.67 -4.61
C HIS A 414 -8.74 -10.66 -5.75
N PRO A 415 -8.33 -10.20 -6.94
CA PRO A 415 -8.16 -11.05 -8.13
C PRO A 415 -7.09 -12.14 -7.96
N LYS A 416 -6.02 -11.85 -7.20
CA LYS A 416 -4.96 -12.82 -6.88
C LYS A 416 -5.47 -14.08 -6.16
N ILE A 417 -6.64 -14.06 -5.52
CA ILE A 417 -7.24 -15.28 -4.92
C ILE A 417 -7.46 -16.35 -5.98
N ALA A 418 -8.02 -16.00 -7.14
CA ALA A 418 -8.27 -16.95 -8.22
C ALA A 418 -6.96 -17.50 -8.79
N GLN A 419 -5.93 -16.65 -8.90
CA GLN A 419 -4.59 -17.06 -9.33
C GLN A 419 -3.95 -18.07 -8.37
N VAL A 420 -3.94 -17.78 -7.06
CA VAL A 420 -3.34 -18.68 -6.06
C VAL A 420 -4.11 -20.01 -5.98
N LEU A 421 -5.44 -19.99 -6.09
CA LEU A 421 -6.23 -21.22 -6.15
C LEU A 421 -5.90 -22.06 -7.39
N LEU A 422 -5.66 -21.43 -8.54
CA LEU A 422 -5.21 -22.10 -9.76
C LEU A 422 -3.82 -22.75 -9.57
N GLU A 423 -2.87 -22.00 -9.00
CA GLU A 423 -1.51 -22.48 -8.66
C GLU A 423 -1.53 -23.65 -7.67
N ARG A 424 -2.54 -23.70 -6.79
CA ARG A 424 -2.76 -24.78 -5.82
C ARG A 424 -3.63 -25.93 -6.36
N HIS A 425 -3.86 -25.98 -7.67
CA HIS A 425 -4.66 -27.01 -8.34
C HIS A 425 -6.12 -27.11 -7.84
N ARG A 426 -6.74 -25.97 -7.52
CA ARG A 426 -8.17 -25.85 -7.17
C ARG A 426 -8.93 -24.94 -8.15
N PRO A 427 -9.00 -25.29 -9.45
CA PRO A 427 -9.70 -24.50 -10.46
C PRO A 427 -11.21 -24.45 -10.21
N ASP A 428 -11.77 -25.45 -9.51
CA ASP A 428 -13.16 -25.50 -9.08
C ASP A 428 -13.54 -24.29 -8.21
N MET A 429 -12.74 -24.03 -7.18
CA MET A 429 -12.97 -22.91 -6.26
C MET A 429 -12.58 -21.58 -6.89
N ALA A 430 -11.51 -21.55 -7.69
CA ALA A 430 -11.13 -20.36 -8.44
C ALA A 430 -12.29 -19.89 -9.35
N LEU A 431 -12.98 -20.82 -10.01
CA LEU A 431 -14.12 -20.50 -10.87
C LEU A 431 -15.30 -19.92 -10.08
N VAL A 432 -15.58 -20.43 -8.88
CA VAL A 432 -16.63 -19.89 -8.00
C VAL A 432 -16.33 -18.44 -7.60
N VAL A 433 -15.07 -18.16 -7.24
CA VAL A 433 -14.61 -16.81 -6.88
C VAL A 433 -14.76 -15.87 -8.07
N LEU A 434 -14.33 -16.29 -9.26
CA LEU A 434 -14.46 -15.49 -10.48
C LEU A 434 -15.94 -15.20 -10.81
N LYS A 435 -16.80 -16.22 -10.80
CA LYS A 435 -18.25 -16.07 -11.10
C LYS A 435 -18.99 -15.19 -10.11
N SER A 436 -18.55 -15.15 -8.85
CA SER A 436 -19.10 -14.27 -7.82
C SER A 436 -18.53 -12.85 -7.89
N GLY A 437 -17.46 -12.67 -8.66
CA GLY A 437 -16.73 -11.42 -8.87
C GLY A 437 -17.23 -10.58 -10.05
N ARG A 438 -16.34 -9.75 -10.62
CA ARG A 438 -16.60 -8.92 -11.81
C ARG A 438 -16.73 -9.71 -13.12
N ASP A 439 -16.61 -11.03 -13.08
CA ASP A 439 -16.59 -11.95 -14.23
C ASP A 439 -18.00 -12.45 -14.63
N SER A 440 -19.06 -11.78 -14.18
CA SER A 440 -20.42 -12.10 -14.61
C SER A 440 -20.62 -11.65 -16.05
N PHE A 441 -20.95 -12.58 -16.94
CA PHE A 441 -21.33 -12.38 -18.35
C PHE A 441 -22.54 -11.43 -18.59
N SER A 442 -23.02 -10.73 -17.56
CA SER A 442 -24.16 -9.84 -17.64
C SER A 442 -23.81 -8.58 -18.45
N ALA A 443 -24.12 -8.62 -19.74
CA ALA A 443 -24.05 -7.52 -20.70
C ALA A 443 -24.99 -6.32 -20.39
N THR A 444 -25.53 -6.20 -19.17
CA THR A 444 -26.63 -5.27 -18.85
C THR A 444 -26.48 -4.51 -17.53
N GLU A 445 -25.30 -4.48 -16.90
CA GLU A 445 -25.06 -3.54 -15.81
C GLU A 445 -24.29 -2.33 -16.34
N ASN A 446 -25.05 -1.25 -16.54
CA ASN A 446 -24.66 0.16 -16.62
C ASN A 446 -23.22 0.47 -17.03
N ILE A 447 -23.13 1.09 -18.21
CA ILE A 447 -21.98 1.83 -18.74
C ILE A 447 -21.68 3.00 -17.80
N GLU A 448 -21.13 2.72 -16.62
CA GLU A 448 -20.57 3.71 -15.73
C GLU A 448 -19.18 3.24 -15.32
N LYS A 449 -18.17 3.74 -16.04
CA LYS A 449 -16.77 3.91 -15.62
C LYS A 449 -15.98 2.70 -15.10
N ASP A 450 -16.49 1.48 -15.12
CA ASP A 450 -15.68 0.31 -14.76
C ASP A 450 -14.80 -0.11 -15.95
N GLY A 451 -13.49 0.13 -15.82
CA GLY A 451 -12.49 -0.16 -16.84
C GLY A 451 -12.44 -1.62 -17.28
N ILE A 452 -11.73 -1.88 -18.39
CA ILE A 452 -11.39 -3.25 -18.80
C ILE A 452 -10.59 -3.90 -17.67
N SER A 453 -10.95 -5.14 -17.31
CA SER A 453 -10.21 -5.96 -16.34
C SER A 453 -8.74 -6.01 -16.75
N SER A 454 -7.81 -6.02 -15.79
CA SER A 454 -6.39 -6.07 -16.12
C SER A 454 -6.07 -7.29 -17.00
N LEU A 455 -5.09 -7.19 -17.90
CA LEU A 455 -4.73 -8.30 -18.78
C LEU A 455 -4.34 -9.56 -17.97
N SER A 456 -3.68 -9.37 -16.82
CA SER A 456 -3.37 -10.42 -15.83
C SER A 456 -4.61 -11.15 -15.31
N GLU A 457 -5.64 -10.39 -14.92
CA GLU A 457 -6.92 -10.96 -14.48
C GLU A 457 -7.61 -11.73 -15.61
N ALA A 458 -7.62 -11.18 -16.82
CA ALA A 458 -8.27 -11.81 -17.96
C ALA A 458 -7.59 -13.13 -18.36
N VAL A 459 -6.26 -13.18 -18.35
CA VAL A 459 -5.51 -14.41 -18.60
C VAL A 459 -5.78 -15.43 -17.49
N THR A 460 -5.76 -15.03 -16.21
CA THR A 460 -6.09 -15.92 -15.09
C THR A 460 -7.48 -16.51 -15.24
N ALA A 461 -8.46 -15.69 -15.62
CA ALA A 461 -9.84 -16.12 -15.83
C ALA A 461 -10.02 -17.15 -16.96
N VAL A 462 -9.22 -17.03 -18.04
CA VAL A 462 -9.16 -18.03 -19.11
C VAL A 462 -8.48 -19.31 -18.62
N ARG A 463 -7.30 -19.19 -17.98
CA ARG A 463 -6.54 -20.34 -17.46
C ARG A 463 -7.41 -21.18 -16.51
N VAL A 464 -8.10 -20.56 -15.55
CA VAL A 464 -9.02 -21.24 -14.61
C VAL A 464 -10.11 -22.03 -15.35
N ARG A 465 -10.76 -21.45 -16.35
CA ARG A 465 -11.84 -22.11 -17.08
C ARG A 465 -11.35 -23.29 -17.93
N ILE A 466 -10.17 -23.17 -18.54
CA ILE A 466 -9.57 -24.27 -19.31
C ILE A 466 -9.15 -25.40 -18.36
N GLU A 467 -8.50 -25.09 -17.24
CA GLU A 467 -8.11 -26.08 -16.22
C GLU A 467 -9.31 -26.81 -15.60
N TYR A 468 -10.43 -26.11 -15.42
CA TYR A 468 -11.69 -26.74 -14.98
C TYR A 468 -12.36 -27.60 -16.08
N GLY A 469 -11.90 -27.50 -17.33
CA GLY A 469 -12.44 -28.25 -18.48
C GLY A 469 -13.60 -27.56 -19.21
N HIS A 470 -13.89 -26.30 -18.89
CA HIS A 470 -14.96 -25.51 -19.51
C HIS A 470 -14.46 -24.72 -20.73
N LEU A 471 -13.99 -25.42 -21.76
CA LEU A 471 -13.36 -24.81 -22.93
C LEU A 471 -14.26 -23.80 -23.66
N THR A 472 -15.55 -24.12 -23.83
CA THR A 472 -16.52 -23.20 -24.48
C THR A 472 -16.75 -21.95 -23.63
N GLU A 473 -16.82 -22.08 -22.30
CA GLU A 473 -16.97 -20.93 -21.39
C GLU A 473 -15.72 -20.04 -21.44
N ALA A 474 -14.54 -20.66 -21.45
CA ALA A 474 -13.26 -19.95 -21.62
C ALA A 474 -13.23 -19.15 -22.92
N PHE A 475 -13.69 -19.76 -24.02
CA PHE A 475 -13.73 -19.12 -25.34
C PHE A 475 -14.74 -17.96 -25.38
N MET A 476 -15.92 -18.13 -24.77
CA MET A 476 -16.91 -17.06 -24.64
C MET A 476 -16.36 -15.86 -23.87
N TYR A 477 -15.63 -16.12 -22.77
CA TYR A 477 -14.98 -15.07 -21.99
C TYR A 477 -13.88 -14.36 -22.79
N HIS A 478 -12.96 -15.11 -23.41
CA HIS A 478 -11.93 -14.59 -24.30
C HIS A 478 -12.52 -13.67 -25.38
N ARG A 479 -13.57 -14.13 -26.07
CA ARG A 479 -14.22 -13.36 -27.13
C ARG A 479 -14.90 -12.09 -26.63
N SER A 480 -15.54 -12.15 -25.46
CA SER A 480 -16.12 -10.97 -24.80
C SER A 480 -15.04 -9.94 -24.47
N TYR A 481 -13.93 -10.38 -23.87
CA TYR A 481 -12.79 -9.52 -23.53
C TYR A 481 -12.17 -8.88 -24.78
N CYS A 482 -11.87 -9.67 -25.81
CA CYS A 482 -11.33 -9.18 -27.09
C CYS A 482 -12.29 -8.17 -27.76
N SER A 483 -13.60 -8.37 -27.64
CA SER A 483 -14.61 -7.44 -28.18
C SER A 483 -14.59 -6.11 -27.42
N ARG A 484 -14.56 -6.13 -26.07
CA ARG A 484 -14.46 -4.91 -25.25
C ARG A 484 -13.18 -4.12 -25.53
N VAL A 485 -12.05 -4.81 -25.67
CA VAL A 485 -10.76 -4.20 -26.03
C VAL A 485 -10.81 -3.55 -27.41
N LYS A 486 -11.49 -4.17 -28.39
CA LYS A 486 -11.73 -3.60 -29.73
C LYS A 486 -12.72 -2.43 -29.71
N GLU A 487 -13.72 -2.44 -28.84
CA GLU A 487 -14.69 -1.34 -28.69
C GLU A 487 -14.08 -0.10 -28.04
N GLN A 488 -13.23 -0.29 -27.01
CA GLN A 488 -12.54 0.82 -26.36
C GLN A 488 -11.62 1.59 -27.33
N ARG A 489 -11.00 0.89 -28.29
CA ARG A 489 -10.32 1.52 -29.43
C ARG A 489 -11.23 2.48 -30.21
N ALA A 490 -12.49 2.11 -30.46
CA ALA A 490 -13.40 2.95 -31.23
C ALA A 490 -13.78 4.24 -30.48
N ALA A 491 -13.78 4.19 -29.14
CA ALA A 491 -14.00 5.36 -28.29
C ALA A 491 -12.75 6.27 -28.17
N ASP A 492 -11.56 5.68 -28.10
CA ASP A 492 -10.29 6.40 -27.85
C ASP A 492 -9.62 6.97 -29.12
N MET A 493 -10.08 6.61 -30.34
CA MET A 493 -9.61 7.18 -31.61
C MET A 493 -9.87 8.70 -31.77
N ILE A 494 -10.39 9.38 -30.76
CA ILE A 494 -10.51 10.85 -30.69
C ILE A 494 -9.19 11.49 -30.22
N HIS A 495 -8.26 10.75 -29.58
CA HIS A 495 -6.98 11.27 -29.09
C HIS A 495 -5.80 10.29 -29.31
N SER A 496 -4.91 10.62 -30.26
CA SER A 496 -3.57 10.01 -30.54
C SER A 496 -3.55 8.62 -31.21
N GLU A 497 -2.98 8.55 -32.43
CA GLU A 497 -3.05 7.39 -33.33
C GLU A 497 -1.95 6.30 -33.15
N ASP A 498 -0.80 6.59 -32.53
CA ASP A 498 0.37 5.69 -32.66
C ASP A 498 0.68 4.82 -31.43
N THR A 499 0.35 5.26 -30.20
CA THR A 499 0.67 4.49 -28.97
C THR A 499 -0.41 3.47 -28.61
N LEU A 500 -1.66 3.69 -29.05
CA LEU A 500 -2.81 2.84 -28.74
C LEU A 500 -2.89 1.59 -29.66
N ARG A 501 -2.37 1.70 -30.88
CA ARG A 501 -2.45 0.63 -31.91
C ARG A 501 -1.69 -0.64 -31.51
N SER A 502 -0.64 -0.50 -30.71
CA SER A 502 0.15 -1.61 -30.17
C SER A 502 -0.50 -2.27 -28.93
N SER A 503 -1.40 -1.58 -28.22
CA SER A 503 -2.03 -2.06 -26.98
C SER A 503 -3.04 -3.17 -27.21
N TRP A 504 -4.08 -2.92 -28.00
CA TRP A 504 -5.16 -3.90 -28.18
C TRP A 504 -4.72 -5.14 -28.96
N VAL A 505 -3.80 -4.98 -29.93
CA VAL A 505 -3.19 -6.10 -30.66
C VAL A 505 -2.38 -6.97 -29.70
N TYR A 506 -1.62 -6.35 -28.78
CA TYR A 506 -0.89 -7.06 -27.74
C TYR A 506 -1.83 -7.83 -26.80
N HIS A 507 -2.96 -7.23 -26.38
CA HIS A 507 -3.96 -7.94 -25.57
C HIS A 507 -4.54 -9.18 -26.29
N ILE A 508 -4.88 -9.06 -27.57
CA ILE A 508 -5.39 -10.20 -28.36
C ILE A 508 -4.30 -11.26 -28.56
N GLU A 509 -3.07 -10.84 -28.84
CA GLU A 509 -1.92 -11.73 -28.99
C GLU A 509 -1.70 -12.54 -27.71
N VAL A 510 -1.60 -11.88 -26.55
CA VAL A 510 -1.39 -12.54 -25.25
C VAL A 510 -2.56 -13.48 -24.94
N MET A 511 -3.80 -12.98 -25.00
CA MET A 511 -4.98 -13.79 -24.68
C MET A 511 -5.10 -15.03 -25.55
N THR A 512 -4.86 -14.90 -26.85
CA THR A 512 -4.97 -16.02 -27.79
C THR A 512 -3.82 -17.00 -27.64
N THR A 513 -2.60 -16.48 -27.46
CA THR A 513 -1.40 -17.32 -27.24
C THR A 513 -1.56 -18.12 -25.95
N GLU A 514 -1.95 -17.48 -24.85
CA GLU A 514 -2.20 -18.14 -23.56
C GLU A 514 -3.30 -19.21 -23.67
N PHE A 515 -4.42 -18.89 -24.34
CA PHE A 515 -5.47 -19.87 -24.59
C PHE A 515 -4.94 -21.12 -25.30
N CYS A 516 -4.13 -20.92 -26.35
CA CYS A 516 -3.54 -22.00 -27.12
C CYS A 516 -2.55 -22.82 -26.29
N THR A 517 -1.65 -22.16 -25.56
CA THR A 517 -0.63 -22.81 -24.73
C THR A 517 -1.26 -23.73 -23.70
N VAL A 518 -2.26 -23.25 -22.93
CA VAL A 518 -2.93 -24.09 -21.93
C VAL A 518 -3.69 -25.25 -22.57
N CYS A 519 -4.35 -25.03 -23.71
CA CYS A 519 -5.01 -26.12 -24.44
C CYS A 519 -4.03 -27.18 -24.95
N ILE A 520 -2.83 -26.77 -25.38
CA ILE A 520 -1.78 -27.69 -25.84
C ILE A 520 -1.25 -28.53 -24.67
N GLU A 521 -0.94 -27.90 -23.54
CA GLU A 521 -0.46 -28.59 -22.33
C GLU A 521 -1.48 -29.59 -21.78
N ARG A 522 -2.79 -29.25 -21.83
CA ARG A 522 -3.88 -30.09 -21.33
C ARG A 522 -4.48 -31.04 -22.37
N ASN A 523 -3.92 -31.08 -23.59
CA ASN A 523 -4.40 -31.91 -24.70
C ASN A 523 -5.87 -31.64 -25.11
N PHE A 524 -6.31 -30.39 -25.09
CA PHE A 524 -7.62 -29.94 -25.59
C PHE A 524 -7.59 -29.37 -27.02
N VAL A 525 -6.48 -29.59 -27.74
CA VAL A 525 -6.25 -29.02 -29.09
C VAL A 525 -7.32 -29.46 -30.08
N ASP A 526 -7.79 -30.69 -30.00
CA ASP A 526 -8.85 -31.25 -30.86
C ASP A 526 -10.17 -30.46 -30.76
N LYS A 527 -10.55 -30.05 -29.55
CA LYS A 527 -11.74 -29.23 -29.30
C LYS A 527 -11.47 -27.75 -29.57
N MET A 528 -10.24 -27.29 -29.33
CA MET A 528 -9.84 -25.90 -29.57
C MET A 528 -9.94 -25.51 -31.04
N ILE A 529 -9.53 -26.40 -31.96
CA ILE A 529 -9.56 -26.12 -33.41
C ILE A 529 -10.99 -25.98 -33.98
N ASP A 530 -11.99 -26.49 -33.26
CA ASP A 530 -13.41 -26.41 -33.61
C ASP A 530 -14.07 -25.10 -33.17
N LEU A 531 -13.38 -24.28 -32.39
CA LEU A 531 -13.91 -22.99 -31.95
C LEU A 531 -13.93 -21.98 -33.11
N PRO A 532 -14.89 -21.03 -33.13
CA PRO A 532 -15.06 -20.07 -34.21
C PRO A 532 -14.10 -18.86 -34.07
N TRP A 533 -12.81 -19.10 -34.28
CA TRP A 533 -11.75 -18.09 -34.30
C TRP A 533 -11.95 -17.04 -35.39
N ASP A 534 -11.66 -15.77 -35.10
CA ASP A 534 -11.62 -14.72 -36.11
C ASP A 534 -10.25 -14.66 -36.83
N SER A 535 -10.13 -13.87 -37.89
CA SER A 535 -8.90 -13.77 -38.68
C SER A 535 -7.72 -13.16 -37.92
N GLU A 536 -7.99 -12.30 -36.92
CA GLU A 536 -6.94 -11.68 -36.11
C GLU A 536 -6.43 -12.63 -35.03
N GLU A 537 -7.29 -13.48 -34.49
CA GLU A 537 -6.94 -14.52 -33.52
C GLU A 537 -6.27 -15.71 -34.21
N GLU A 538 -6.74 -16.08 -35.40
CA GLU A 538 -6.23 -17.23 -36.16
C GLU A 538 -4.72 -17.13 -36.43
N LYS A 539 -4.18 -15.93 -36.65
CA LYS A 539 -2.73 -15.76 -36.89
C LYS A 539 -1.89 -16.21 -35.68
N HIS A 540 -2.41 -16.00 -34.47
CA HIS A 540 -1.77 -16.41 -33.22
C HIS A 540 -1.98 -17.90 -32.97
N LEU A 541 -3.18 -18.43 -33.24
CA LEU A 541 -3.46 -19.86 -33.21
C LEU A 541 -2.51 -20.66 -34.13
N HIS A 542 -2.36 -20.20 -35.38
CA HIS A 542 -1.46 -20.82 -36.37
C HIS A 542 -0.04 -20.86 -35.82
N LYS A 543 0.47 -19.70 -35.36
CA LYS A 543 1.82 -19.58 -34.82
C LYS A 543 2.02 -20.52 -33.63
N SER A 544 1.13 -20.51 -32.63
CA SER A 544 1.25 -21.35 -31.44
C SER A 544 1.26 -22.86 -31.78
N LEU A 545 0.39 -23.33 -32.67
CA LEU A 545 0.35 -24.74 -33.06
C LEU A 545 1.55 -25.14 -33.92
N PHE A 546 2.00 -24.25 -34.81
CA PHE A 546 3.15 -24.50 -35.68
C PHE A 546 4.46 -24.54 -34.88
N ASP A 547 4.68 -23.58 -33.98
CA ASP A 547 5.84 -23.52 -33.11
C ASP A 547 5.88 -24.76 -32.19
N SER A 548 4.74 -25.12 -31.58
CA SER A 548 4.61 -26.33 -30.75
C SER A 548 4.87 -27.62 -31.54
N ALA A 549 4.48 -27.68 -32.82
CA ALA A 549 4.78 -28.82 -33.69
C ALA A 549 6.28 -28.92 -34.01
N CYS A 550 6.97 -27.78 -34.18
CA CYS A 550 8.42 -27.74 -34.39
C CYS A 550 9.18 -28.23 -33.15
N GLU A 551 8.75 -27.78 -31.96
CA GLU A 551 9.33 -28.18 -30.68
C GLU A 551 9.08 -29.67 -30.39
N MET A 552 7.83 -30.12 -30.52
CA MET A 552 7.36 -31.48 -30.22
C MET A 552 6.79 -32.20 -31.46
N PRO A 553 7.63 -32.65 -32.41
CA PRO A 553 7.19 -33.27 -33.66
C PRO A 553 6.61 -34.68 -33.48
N THR A 554 6.77 -35.27 -32.29
CA THR A 554 6.19 -36.57 -31.93
C THR A 554 4.72 -36.46 -31.50
N LYS A 555 4.20 -35.24 -31.39
CA LYS A 555 2.80 -34.95 -31.04
C LYS A 555 2.03 -34.51 -32.29
N PRO A 556 0.71 -34.72 -32.36
CA PRO A 556 -0.07 -34.46 -33.56
C PRO A 556 -0.43 -32.98 -33.78
N PHE A 557 0.24 -32.02 -33.14
CA PHE A 557 -0.13 -30.60 -33.18
C PHE A 557 -0.09 -30.02 -34.61
N GLY A 558 0.96 -30.30 -35.37
CA GLY A 558 1.06 -29.87 -36.77
C GLY A 558 -0.01 -30.53 -37.66
N SER A 559 -0.32 -31.79 -37.38
CA SER A 559 -1.41 -32.51 -38.07
C SER A 559 -2.79 -31.94 -37.74
N LEU A 560 -3.02 -31.51 -36.50
CA LEU A 560 -4.25 -30.83 -36.08
C LEU A 560 -4.37 -29.42 -36.71
N LEU A 561 -3.26 -28.72 -36.92
CA LEU A 561 -3.25 -27.46 -37.67
C LEU A 561 -3.64 -27.66 -39.15
N VAL A 562 -3.18 -28.74 -39.78
CA VAL A 562 -3.66 -29.10 -41.13
C VAL A 562 -5.16 -29.41 -41.11
N VAL A 563 -5.63 -30.19 -40.13
CA VAL A 563 -7.06 -30.48 -39.97
C VAL A 563 -7.89 -29.21 -39.76
N TYR A 564 -7.39 -28.23 -39.01
CA TYR A 564 -8.03 -26.93 -38.80
C TYR A 564 -8.36 -26.22 -40.14
N TYR A 565 -7.41 -26.20 -41.07
CA TYR A 565 -7.59 -25.59 -42.39
C TYR A 565 -8.50 -26.42 -43.30
N LEU A 566 -8.36 -27.74 -43.28
CA LEU A 566 -9.21 -28.63 -44.06
C LEU A 566 -10.68 -28.56 -43.65
N ARG A 567 -10.98 -28.49 -42.34
CA ARG A 567 -12.35 -28.32 -41.82
C ARG A 567 -12.99 -27.00 -42.25
N ARG A 568 -12.18 -26.00 -42.58
CA ARG A 568 -12.62 -24.68 -43.08
C ARG A 568 -12.53 -24.56 -44.60
N TYR A 569 -12.34 -25.66 -45.33
CA TYR A 569 -12.23 -25.72 -46.79
C TYR A 569 -11.07 -24.89 -47.38
N ARG A 570 -10.02 -24.66 -46.59
CA ARG A 570 -8.82 -23.88 -46.97
C ARG A 570 -7.68 -24.80 -47.36
N TYR A 571 -7.81 -25.41 -48.53
CA TYR A 571 -6.94 -26.49 -49.01
C TYR A 571 -5.51 -26.03 -49.33
N LEU A 572 -5.34 -24.80 -49.83
CA LEU A 572 -4.03 -24.27 -50.18
C LEU A 572 -3.18 -24.05 -48.92
N GLU A 573 -3.79 -23.45 -47.89
CA GLU A 573 -3.14 -23.21 -46.60
C GLU A 573 -2.83 -24.53 -45.87
N ALA A 574 -3.74 -25.51 -45.95
CA ALA A 574 -3.49 -26.85 -45.42
C ALA A 574 -2.26 -27.51 -46.07
N TYR A 575 -2.11 -27.36 -47.40
CA TYR A 575 -0.96 -27.89 -48.15
C TYR A 575 0.33 -27.13 -47.81
N GLU A 576 0.29 -25.80 -47.72
CA GLU A 576 1.46 -24.99 -47.35
C GLU A 576 1.97 -25.35 -45.95
N VAL A 577 1.07 -25.52 -44.98
CA VAL A 577 1.42 -25.96 -43.63
C VAL A 577 2.06 -27.35 -43.65
N ASP A 578 1.46 -28.33 -44.34
CA ASP A 578 2.02 -29.68 -44.45
C ASP A 578 3.43 -29.67 -45.06
N HIS A 579 3.62 -28.95 -46.17
CA HIS A 579 4.92 -28.81 -46.81
C HIS A 579 5.97 -28.18 -45.88
N ASN A 580 5.59 -27.14 -45.13
CA ASN A 580 6.48 -26.50 -44.15
C ASN A 580 6.84 -27.48 -43.02
N LEU A 581 5.88 -28.22 -42.48
CA LEU A 581 6.11 -29.22 -41.44
C LEU A 581 7.05 -30.34 -41.92
N GLN A 582 6.84 -30.88 -43.13
CA GLN A 582 7.71 -31.90 -43.73
C GLN A 582 9.16 -31.43 -43.82
N ARG A 583 9.39 -30.17 -44.21
CA ARG A 583 10.74 -29.59 -44.29
C ARG A 583 11.43 -29.53 -42.92
N PHE A 584 10.69 -29.27 -41.85
CA PHE A 584 11.23 -29.28 -40.49
C PHE A 584 11.45 -30.70 -39.95
N GLU A 585 10.50 -31.60 -40.20
CA GLU A 585 10.60 -33.01 -39.80
C GLU A 585 11.80 -33.69 -40.45
N GLN A 586 12.08 -33.43 -41.74
CA GLN A 586 13.24 -33.96 -42.43
C GLN A 586 14.57 -33.55 -41.76
N LYS A 587 14.71 -32.29 -41.37
CA LYS A 587 15.88 -31.81 -40.61
C LYS A 587 16.01 -32.48 -39.23
N LYS A 588 14.88 -32.72 -38.56
CA LYS A 588 14.87 -33.35 -37.22
C LYS A 588 15.14 -34.85 -37.29
N LEU A 589 14.73 -35.51 -38.36
CA LEU A 589 15.01 -36.94 -38.62
C LEU A 589 16.50 -37.23 -38.76
N GLU A 590 17.29 -36.29 -39.31
CA GLU A 590 18.75 -36.44 -39.46
C GLU A 590 19.51 -36.47 -38.12
N SER A 591 18.90 -35.97 -37.04
CA SER A 591 19.53 -35.80 -35.72
C SER A 591 18.88 -36.62 -34.59
N SER A 592 17.81 -37.36 -34.89
CA SER A 592 16.99 -38.05 -33.87
C SER A 592 17.30 -39.55 -33.77
N THR A 593 16.97 -40.16 -32.63
CA THR A 593 17.03 -41.61 -32.45
C THR A 593 15.96 -42.34 -33.28
N GLU A 594 16.18 -43.60 -33.63
CA GLU A 594 15.26 -44.34 -34.51
C GLU A 594 13.84 -44.48 -33.93
N GLU A 595 13.69 -44.54 -32.60
CA GLU A 595 12.38 -44.57 -31.96
C GLU A 595 11.60 -43.27 -32.20
N ILE A 596 12.24 -42.12 -32.00
CA ILE A 596 11.64 -40.79 -32.23
C ILE A 596 11.36 -40.61 -33.73
N ALA A 597 12.29 -41.03 -34.58
CA ALA A 597 12.16 -40.96 -36.03
C ALA A 597 10.97 -41.79 -36.55
N SER A 598 10.75 -42.99 -36.02
CA SER A 598 9.61 -43.85 -36.38
C SER A 598 8.27 -43.19 -36.06
N LYS A 599 8.15 -42.53 -34.90
CA LYS A 599 6.95 -41.80 -34.47
C LYS A 599 6.67 -40.61 -35.39
N ILE A 600 7.70 -39.83 -35.72
CA ILE A 600 7.59 -38.70 -36.65
C ILE A 600 7.12 -39.17 -38.03
N ARG A 601 7.75 -40.21 -38.60
CA ARG A 601 7.35 -40.76 -39.90
C ARG A 601 5.89 -41.22 -39.91
N THR A 602 5.44 -41.86 -38.83
CA THR A 602 4.05 -42.34 -38.72
C THR A 602 3.05 -41.18 -38.75
N ILE A 603 3.34 -40.09 -38.01
CA ILE A 603 2.48 -38.90 -37.97
C ILE A 603 2.49 -38.17 -39.32
N ALA A 604 3.67 -38.02 -39.93
CA ALA A 604 3.84 -37.40 -41.23
C ALA A 604 3.09 -38.17 -42.33
N GLN A 605 3.21 -39.50 -42.37
CA GLN A 605 2.52 -40.35 -43.34
C GLN A 605 1.01 -40.31 -43.18
N TRP A 606 0.51 -40.26 -41.94
CA TRP A 606 -0.92 -40.05 -41.68
C TRP A 606 -1.40 -38.70 -42.23
N ARG A 607 -0.65 -37.62 -41.97
CA ARG A 607 -0.97 -36.27 -42.42
C ARG A 607 -0.95 -36.17 -43.95
N GLU A 608 0.07 -36.72 -44.60
CA GLU A 608 0.22 -36.77 -46.05
C GLU A 608 -0.97 -37.49 -46.71
N ASN A 609 -1.34 -38.67 -46.21
CA ASN A 609 -2.50 -39.41 -46.72
C ASN A 609 -3.79 -38.59 -46.64
N LEU A 610 -3.95 -37.79 -45.57
CA LEU A 610 -5.12 -36.96 -45.32
C LEU A 610 -5.17 -35.76 -46.28
N VAL A 611 -4.04 -35.08 -46.50
CA VAL A 611 -3.92 -33.97 -47.46
C VAL A 611 -4.12 -34.47 -48.89
N VAL A 612 -3.44 -35.55 -49.30
CA VAL A 612 -3.55 -36.10 -50.67
C VAL A 612 -4.99 -36.55 -50.97
N SER A 613 -5.63 -37.25 -50.05
CA SER A 613 -7.01 -37.71 -50.24
C SER A 613 -8.00 -36.55 -50.38
N THR A 614 -7.83 -35.48 -49.59
CA THR A 614 -8.70 -34.31 -49.64
C THR A 614 -8.44 -33.43 -50.86
N PHE A 615 -7.18 -33.30 -51.29
CA PHE A 615 -6.80 -32.56 -52.49
C PHE A 615 -7.31 -33.25 -53.78
N LEU A 616 -7.22 -34.59 -53.86
CA LEU A 616 -7.80 -35.38 -54.95
C LEU A 616 -9.32 -35.21 -55.03
N LEU A 617 -10.01 -35.20 -53.89
CA LEU A 617 -11.45 -34.92 -53.81
C LEU A 617 -11.80 -33.51 -54.31
N TYR A 618 -11.01 -32.49 -53.95
CA TYR A 618 -11.19 -31.12 -54.43
C TYR A 618 -11.06 -31.03 -55.96
N PHE A 619 -10.03 -31.63 -56.55
CA PHE A 619 -9.86 -31.65 -58.02
C PHE A 619 -10.97 -32.42 -58.73
N LEU A 620 -11.37 -33.59 -58.20
CA LEU A 620 -12.45 -34.40 -58.79
C LEU A 620 -13.82 -33.71 -58.71
N LEU A 621 -14.08 -32.90 -57.68
CA LEU A 621 -15.30 -32.10 -57.56
C LEU A 621 -15.24 -30.82 -58.41
N GLY A 622 -14.08 -30.16 -58.47
CA GLY A 622 -13.85 -28.99 -59.32
C GLY A 622 -13.96 -29.30 -60.82
N SER A 623 -13.50 -30.47 -61.26
CA SER A 623 -13.68 -30.94 -62.64
C SER A 623 -15.10 -31.39 -62.99
N ARG A 624 -16.05 -31.42 -62.04
CA ARG A 624 -17.48 -31.69 -62.28
C ARG A 624 -18.35 -30.42 -62.27
N MET A 625 -17.81 -29.26 -61.87
CA MET A 625 -18.51 -27.96 -61.88
C MET A 625 -18.10 -27.06 -63.07
N HIS A 626 -17.26 -27.57 -63.97
CA HIS A 626 -17.08 -27.08 -65.34
C HIS A 626 -17.56 -28.17 -66.31
#